data_AF-A0A251SRW2-F1
#
_entry.id   AF-A0A251SRW2-F1
#
_cell.length_a   1.000
_cell.length_b   1.000
_cell.length_c   1.000
_cell.angle_alpha   90.00
_cell.angle_beta   90.00
_cell.angle_gamma   90.00
#
_symmetry.space_group_name_H-M   'P 1'
#
loop_
_entity.id
_entity.type
_entity.pdbx_description
1 polymer ?
#
loop_
_entity_poly.entity_id
_entity_poly.type
_entity_poly.pdbx_seq_one_letter_code
_entity_poly.pdbx_strand_id
1 'polypeptide(L)'
;MDRHHHHHNAPHHHQPSPPPPQPAVVVHHVSHQPSPPPVHHTTTHHTPKYTDNKPTVRFYCKAKSDYSLTIRDGKVVLAPTNPSDHHQHWIKEEKYSTRVKDEEGYPSFALVNKATGQAIKHSIGAEHPVQLVEYNPDKLDESVLWTQSKDLGDGFHAVRMVNNIKLNVDAWNGDKDHGGVRDGTKIYLFKWTKGDNQRWTTAPFCIFMARSYYVSLHVCWCGCFVHGHDDANMYV
;
A
#
# COMPACT_ATOMS: atom_id res chain seq x y z
N MET A 1 46.01 40.17 -61.78
CA MET A 1 46.47 39.66 -60.47
C MET A 1 45.21 39.51 -59.63
N ASP A 2 44.51 38.39 -59.81
CA ASP A 2 44.64 37.16 -58.98
C ASP A 2 43.97 37.37 -57.62
N ARG A 3 43.01 36.57 -57.12
CA ARG A 3 42.73 35.12 -57.17
C ARG A 3 41.29 34.92 -56.69
N HIS A 4 40.47 34.14 -57.39
CA HIS A 4 40.12 32.74 -57.10
C HIS A 4 39.32 32.44 -55.81
N HIS A 5 38.20 31.75 -56.08
CA HIS A 5 37.21 31.10 -55.22
C HIS A 5 37.77 30.21 -54.10
N HIS A 6 36.97 29.99 -53.04
CA HIS A 6 36.60 28.64 -52.59
C HIS A 6 35.26 28.64 -51.80
N HIS A 7 34.40 27.67 -52.17
CA HIS A 7 33.14 27.27 -51.54
C HIS A 7 33.29 26.86 -50.08
N HIS A 8 32.23 27.01 -49.27
CA HIS A 8 31.76 26.03 -48.28
C HIS A 8 30.23 26.10 -48.15
N ASN A 9 29.62 24.99 -47.72
CA ASN A 9 28.31 24.48 -48.10
C ASN A 9 27.27 24.54 -46.96
N ALA A 10 26.00 24.83 -47.31
CA ALA A 10 24.71 24.50 -46.64
C ALA A 10 24.38 25.03 -45.20
N PRO A 11 23.09 25.11 -44.76
CA PRO A 11 21.86 24.61 -45.39
C PRO A 11 20.71 25.62 -45.59
N HIS A 12 19.86 25.33 -46.57
CA HIS A 12 18.60 26.02 -46.86
C HIS A 12 17.53 25.68 -45.82
N HIS A 13 16.88 26.72 -45.27
CA HIS A 13 15.65 26.58 -44.50
C HIS A 13 14.49 26.19 -45.43
N HIS A 14 13.92 24.99 -45.24
CA HIS A 14 12.63 24.61 -45.83
C HIS A 14 11.48 25.10 -44.94
N GLN A 15 10.70 26.06 -45.44
CA GLN A 15 9.33 26.31 -44.97
C GLN A 15 8.38 25.32 -45.66
N PRO A 16 7.46 24.64 -44.95
CA PRO A 16 6.41 23.84 -45.58
C PRO A 16 5.26 24.72 -46.11
N SER A 17 4.77 24.37 -47.31
CA SER A 17 3.66 25.03 -48.02
C SER A 17 2.28 24.65 -47.46
N PRO A 18 1.23 25.50 -47.62
CA PRO A 18 -0.12 25.19 -47.17
C PRO A 18 -0.86 24.19 -48.10
N PRO A 19 -1.86 23.43 -47.59
CA PRO A 19 -2.62 22.46 -48.38
C PRO A 19 -3.70 23.10 -49.27
N PRO A 20 -4.10 22.44 -50.38
CA PRO A 20 -5.08 22.94 -51.35
C PRO A 20 -6.56 22.74 -50.93
N PRO A 21 -7.50 23.50 -51.53
CA PRO A 21 -8.92 23.48 -51.15
C PRO A 21 -9.68 22.27 -51.70
N GLN A 22 -10.64 21.75 -50.92
CA GLN A 22 -11.52 20.62 -51.30
C GLN A 22 -12.87 21.09 -51.89
N PRO A 23 -13.49 20.32 -52.80
CA PRO A 23 -14.71 20.72 -53.51
C PRO A 23 -16.01 20.47 -52.70
N ALA A 24 -17.02 21.31 -52.95
CA ALA A 24 -18.30 21.33 -52.26
C ALA A 24 -19.16 20.09 -52.52
N VAL A 25 -19.75 19.51 -51.46
CA VAL A 25 -20.69 18.39 -51.53
C VAL A 25 -22.11 18.87 -51.25
N VAL A 26 -23.01 18.45 -52.14
CA VAL A 26 -24.45 18.73 -52.17
C VAL A 26 -25.15 18.17 -50.91
N VAL A 27 -26.01 18.99 -50.29
CA VAL A 27 -26.80 18.60 -49.11
C VAL A 27 -28.04 17.83 -49.56
N HIS A 28 -28.10 16.53 -49.27
CA HIS A 28 -29.36 15.76 -49.28
C HIS A 28 -29.92 15.68 -47.85
N HIS A 29 -31.13 16.19 -47.66
CA HIS A 29 -31.87 16.10 -46.40
C HIS A 29 -32.47 14.70 -46.27
N VAL A 30 -31.99 13.89 -45.32
CA VAL A 30 -32.59 12.59 -44.97
C VAL A 30 -33.26 12.71 -43.61
N SER A 31 -34.53 12.31 -43.58
CA SER A 31 -35.43 12.32 -42.42
C SER A 31 -34.82 11.61 -41.20
N HIS A 32 -34.88 12.26 -40.03
CA HIS A 32 -34.45 11.69 -38.76
C HIS A 32 -35.35 10.53 -38.31
N GLN A 33 -34.74 9.37 -38.11
CA GLN A 33 -35.31 8.28 -37.30
C GLN A 33 -34.47 8.22 -36.00
N PRO A 34 -35.08 8.24 -34.80
CA PRO A 34 -34.31 8.29 -33.56
C PRO A 34 -33.63 6.94 -33.29
N SER A 35 -32.31 6.92 -33.30
CA SER A 35 -31.49 5.80 -32.84
C SER A 35 -31.67 5.61 -31.32
N PRO A 36 -31.71 4.36 -30.80
CA PRO A 36 -31.63 4.13 -29.36
C PRO A 36 -30.26 4.61 -28.81
N PRO A 37 -30.19 5.01 -27.53
CA PRO A 37 -28.95 5.56 -26.98
C PRO A 37 -27.86 4.48 -26.97
N PRO A 38 -26.57 4.87 -27.11
CA PRO A 38 -25.48 3.93 -26.98
C PRO A 38 -25.43 3.47 -25.53
N VAL A 39 -25.69 2.19 -25.30
CA VAL A 39 -25.46 1.58 -24.00
C VAL A 39 -23.95 1.45 -23.82
N HIS A 40 -23.33 2.45 -23.21
CA HIS A 40 -21.98 2.32 -22.66
C HIS A 40 -22.05 1.37 -21.46
N HIS A 41 -22.02 0.07 -21.72
CA HIS A 41 -21.58 -0.88 -20.72
C HIS A 41 -20.06 -0.72 -20.58
N THR A 42 -19.62 0.25 -19.79
CA THR A 42 -18.28 0.19 -19.18
C THR A 42 -18.33 -0.88 -18.10
N THR A 43 -18.35 -2.14 -18.52
CA THR A 43 -18.01 -3.24 -17.62
C THR A 43 -16.50 -3.17 -17.47
N THR A 44 -16.01 -2.34 -16.55
CA THR A 44 -14.66 -2.50 -16.02
C THR A 44 -14.62 -3.90 -15.42
N HIS A 45 -14.07 -4.86 -16.16
CA HIS A 45 -13.70 -6.16 -15.63
C HIS A 45 -12.67 -5.90 -14.52
N HIS A 46 -13.14 -5.75 -13.28
CA HIS A 46 -12.28 -5.71 -12.12
C HIS A 46 -11.66 -7.09 -11.98
N THR A 47 -10.42 -7.23 -12.46
CA THR A 47 -9.61 -8.39 -12.12
C THR A 47 -9.42 -8.37 -10.60
N PRO A 48 -9.84 -9.40 -9.85
CA PRO A 48 -9.69 -9.41 -8.40
C PRO A 48 -8.23 -9.24 -8.02
N LYS A 49 -7.93 -8.26 -7.18
CA LYS A 49 -6.58 -8.12 -6.60
C LYS A 49 -6.41 -9.16 -5.49
N TYR A 50 -5.17 -9.60 -5.28
CA TYR A 50 -4.81 -10.46 -4.15
C TYR A 50 -5.33 -9.93 -2.79
N THR A 51 -5.41 -8.61 -2.66
CA THR A 51 -5.80 -7.91 -1.44
C THR A 51 -7.32 -7.84 -1.19
N ASP A 52 -8.18 -8.12 -2.17
CA ASP A 52 -9.62 -7.79 -2.11
C ASP A 52 -10.38 -8.55 -1.02
N ASN A 53 -9.98 -9.79 -0.72
CA ASN A 53 -10.66 -10.66 0.26
C ASN A 53 -9.85 -10.89 1.54
N LYS A 54 -8.79 -10.10 1.75
CA LYS A 54 -7.90 -10.26 2.91
C LYS A 54 -8.37 -9.39 4.09
N PRO A 55 -8.36 -9.92 5.33
CA PRO A 55 -8.64 -9.12 6.50
C PRO A 55 -7.57 -8.03 6.66
N THR A 56 -8.00 -6.86 7.11
CA THR A 56 -7.14 -5.68 7.22
C THR A 56 -7.01 -5.19 8.65
N VAL A 57 -5.81 -4.72 8.97
CA VAL A 57 -5.42 -4.17 10.26
C VAL A 57 -4.93 -2.74 10.10
N ARG A 58 -5.07 -1.99 11.19
CA ARG A 58 -4.26 -0.80 11.48
C ARG A 58 -2.87 -1.24 11.87
N PHE A 59 -1.87 -0.47 11.47
CA PHE A 59 -0.52 -0.58 12.03
C PHE A 59 -0.14 0.75 12.66
N TYR A 60 0.34 0.77 13.90
CA TYR A 60 0.69 2.02 14.59
C TYR A 60 1.79 1.81 15.63
N CYS A 61 2.49 2.90 15.97
CA CYS A 61 3.56 2.87 16.96
C CYS A 61 3.10 3.37 18.34
N LYS A 62 3.79 2.93 19.39
CA LYS A 62 3.48 3.27 20.79
C LYS A 62 3.65 4.76 21.08
N ALA A 63 4.59 5.42 20.41
CA ALA A 63 4.86 6.84 20.60
C ALA A 63 3.62 7.72 20.35
N LYS A 64 2.70 7.30 19.45
CA LYS A 64 1.49 8.06 19.14
C LYS A 64 0.40 7.17 18.53
N SER A 65 -0.52 6.70 19.37
CA SER A 65 -1.54 5.71 18.98
C SER A 65 -2.71 6.27 18.17
N ASP A 66 -2.92 7.59 18.14
CA ASP A 66 -3.90 8.26 17.29
C ASP A 66 -3.42 8.38 15.82
N TYR A 67 -2.20 7.94 15.52
CA TYR A 67 -1.62 7.92 14.19
C TYR A 67 -1.56 6.49 13.65
N SER A 68 -1.67 6.36 12.33
CA SER A 68 -1.62 5.09 11.62
C SER A 68 -0.58 5.14 10.51
N LEU A 69 0.03 3.98 10.26
CA LEU A 69 0.90 3.75 9.13
C LEU A 69 0.11 3.89 7.83
N THR A 70 0.63 4.62 6.86
CA THR A 70 -0.01 4.83 5.56
C THR A 70 1.03 4.97 4.45
N ILE A 71 0.57 4.87 3.21
CA ILE A 71 1.35 5.24 2.03
C ILE A 71 0.87 6.61 1.53
N ARG A 72 1.78 7.57 1.48
CA ARG A 72 1.57 8.90 0.87
C ARG A 72 2.75 9.24 -0.01
N ASP A 73 2.49 9.70 -1.23
CA ASP A 73 3.51 10.06 -2.22
C ASP A 73 4.59 8.97 -2.42
N GLY A 74 4.16 7.71 -2.47
CA GLY A 74 5.04 6.54 -2.62
C GLY A 74 5.97 6.28 -1.43
N LYS A 75 5.68 6.84 -0.25
CA LYS A 75 6.47 6.68 0.98
C LYS A 75 5.62 6.13 2.10
N VAL A 76 6.23 5.30 2.95
CA VAL A 76 5.61 4.84 4.20
C VAL A 76 5.80 5.91 5.27
N VAL A 77 4.69 6.40 5.81
CA VAL A 77 4.66 7.47 6.82
C VAL A 77 3.60 7.20 7.89
N LEU A 78 3.66 7.93 8.99
CA LEU A 78 2.58 8.04 9.96
C LEU A 78 1.72 9.27 9.63
N ALA A 79 0.41 9.10 9.78
CA ALA A 79 -0.58 10.14 9.62
C ALA A 79 -1.71 9.99 10.64
N PRO A 80 -2.51 11.04 10.92
CA PRO A 80 -3.72 10.90 11.74
C PRO A 80 -4.61 9.77 11.23
N THR A 81 -5.13 8.98 12.17
CA THR A 81 -5.95 7.81 11.83
C THR A 81 -7.23 8.23 11.14
N ASN A 82 -7.47 7.67 9.96
CA ASN A 82 -8.67 7.84 9.16
C ASN A 82 -9.13 6.47 8.64
N PRO A 83 -10.17 5.88 9.25
CA PRO A 83 -10.73 4.59 8.81
C PRO A 83 -11.15 4.54 7.34
N SER A 84 -11.48 5.68 6.74
CA SER A 84 -11.90 5.79 5.34
C SER A 84 -10.71 5.83 4.36
N ASP A 85 -9.49 6.07 4.85
CA ASP A 85 -8.28 6.06 4.01
C ASP A 85 -7.82 4.62 3.80
N HIS A 86 -8.08 4.06 2.63
CA HIS A 86 -7.67 2.69 2.29
C HIS A 86 -6.14 2.48 2.32
N HIS A 87 -5.33 3.55 2.24
CA HIS A 87 -3.88 3.43 2.40
C HIS A 87 -3.47 3.18 3.86
N GLN A 88 -4.37 3.37 4.83
CA GLN A 88 -4.16 2.97 6.24
C GLN A 88 -4.55 1.52 6.53
N HIS A 89 -5.10 0.81 5.54
CA HIS A 89 -5.49 -0.59 5.68
C HIS A 89 -4.33 -1.48 5.24
N TRP A 90 -3.81 -2.28 6.17
CA TRP A 90 -2.70 -3.20 5.91
C TRP A 90 -3.15 -4.65 6.07
N ILE A 91 -2.55 -5.54 5.30
CA ILE A 91 -2.69 -6.98 5.41
C ILE A 91 -1.39 -7.49 6.00
N LYS A 92 -1.49 -8.19 7.14
CA LYS A 92 -0.38 -8.93 7.71
C LYS A 92 -0.40 -10.33 7.09
N GLU A 93 0.44 -10.54 6.08
CA GLU A 93 0.46 -11.78 5.31
C GLU A 93 1.49 -12.76 5.88
N GLU A 94 1.02 -13.92 6.35
CA GLU A 94 1.82 -14.90 7.09
C GLU A 94 2.10 -16.19 6.28
N LYS A 95 1.91 -16.17 4.94
CA LYS A 95 2.15 -17.29 4.02
C LYS A 95 3.45 -18.07 4.26
N TYR A 96 4.53 -17.38 4.65
CA TYR A 96 5.85 -17.98 4.85
C TYR A 96 6.27 -18.15 6.32
N SER A 97 5.37 -17.85 7.27
CA SER A 97 5.63 -17.84 8.73
C SER A 97 6.17 -19.16 9.29
N THR A 98 5.74 -20.30 8.73
CA THR A 98 6.17 -21.64 9.17
C THR A 98 7.54 -22.04 8.60
N ARG A 99 7.97 -21.42 7.50
CA ARG A 99 9.18 -21.76 6.75
C ARG A 99 10.33 -20.80 7.00
N VAL A 100 10.02 -19.52 7.21
CA VAL A 100 11.00 -18.47 7.41
C VAL A 100 10.76 -17.82 8.77
N LYS A 101 11.80 -17.87 9.60
CA LYS A 101 11.85 -17.30 10.94
C LYS A 101 13.12 -16.45 11.06
N ASP A 102 13.12 -15.50 11.98
CA ASP A 102 14.35 -14.77 12.29
C ASP A 102 15.34 -15.60 13.14
N GLU A 103 16.50 -15.02 13.43
CA GLU A 103 17.57 -15.61 14.24
C GLU A 103 17.11 -16.06 15.65
N GLU A 104 16.06 -15.43 16.19
CA GLU A 104 15.47 -15.80 17.48
C GLU A 104 14.30 -16.79 17.34
N GLY A 105 13.95 -17.19 16.13
CA GLY A 105 12.90 -18.17 15.84
C GLY A 105 11.49 -17.57 15.71
N TYR A 106 11.33 -16.25 15.65
CA TYR A 106 10.01 -15.64 15.45
C TYR A 106 9.54 -15.78 14.00
N PRO A 107 8.26 -16.10 13.78
CA PRO A 107 7.71 -16.29 12.44
C PRO A 107 7.70 -15.00 11.62
N SER A 108 7.96 -15.15 10.32
CA SER A 108 7.90 -14.04 9.37
C SER A 108 6.48 -13.67 8.95
N PHE A 109 6.33 -12.41 8.54
CA PHE A 109 5.16 -11.89 7.84
C PHE A 109 5.58 -10.82 6.82
N ALA A 110 4.78 -10.62 5.77
CA ALA A 110 4.86 -9.42 4.93
C ALA A 110 3.77 -8.43 5.35
N LEU A 111 4.06 -7.13 5.31
CA LEU A 111 3.07 -6.08 5.56
C LEU A 111 2.68 -5.42 4.24
N VAL A 112 1.51 -5.79 3.71
CA VAL A 112 1.03 -5.43 2.38
C VAL A 112 -0.06 -4.39 2.48
N ASN A 113 0.06 -3.29 1.74
CA ASN A 113 -0.96 -2.26 1.72
C ASN A 113 -2.17 -2.70 0.87
N LYS A 114 -3.37 -2.56 1.41
CA LYS A 114 -4.60 -3.00 0.72
C LYS A 114 -4.83 -2.24 -0.58
N ALA A 115 -4.67 -0.91 -0.55
CA ALA A 115 -5.00 -0.04 -1.67
C ALA A 115 -4.02 -0.20 -2.83
N THR A 116 -2.72 -0.26 -2.52
CA THR A 116 -1.67 -0.25 -3.54
C THR A 116 -1.21 -1.65 -3.95
N GLY A 117 -1.38 -2.68 -3.12
CA GLY A 117 -0.79 -4.01 -3.36
C GLY A 117 0.71 -4.08 -3.04
N GLN A 118 1.31 -2.99 -2.56
CA GLN A 118 2.73 -2.93 -2.26
C GLN A 118 3.04 -3.45 -0.86
N ALA A 119 4.12 -4.21 -0.71
CA ALA A 119 4.68 -4.60 0.58
C ALA A 119 5.78 -3.63 1.02
N ILE A 120 5.93 -3.48 2.33
CA ILE A 120 7.09 -2.80 2.91
C ILE A 120 8.32 -3.70 2.74
N LYS A 121 9.34 -3.15 2.07
CA LYS A 121 10.62 -3.78 1.81
C LYS A 121 11.69 -3.19 2.72
N HIS A 122 12.65 -4.02 3.12
CA HIS A 122 13.86 -3.61 3.80
C HIS A 122 14.57 -2.48 3.04
N SER A 123 15.31 -1.65 3.78
CA SER A 123 16.21 -0.67 3.18
C SER A 123 17.62 -1.23 3.02
N ILE A 124 18.51 -0.44 2.43
CA ILE A 124 19.93 -0.80 2.21
C ILE A 124 20.76 -0.83 3.50
N GLY A 125 20.21 -0.32 4.62
CA GLY A 125 20.89 -0.28 5.91
C GLY A 125 20.18 0.63 6.91
N ALA A 126 20.82 0.83 8.06
CA ALA A 126 20.35 1.77 9.07
C ALA A 126 20.27 3.20 8.51
N GLU A 127 19.40 4.04 9.08
CA GLU A 127 19.23 5.46 8.73
C GLU A 127 18.69 5.71 7.31
N HIS A 128 18.18 4.66 6.67
CA HIS A 128 17.50 4.78 5.39
C HIS A 128 16.00 4.49 5.55
N PRO A 129 15.14 5.20 4.80
CA PRO A 129 13.71 4.91 4.79
C PRO A 129 13.45 3.50 4.28
N VAL A 130 12.42 2.85 4.80
CA VAL A 130 11.92 1.60 4.22
C VAL A 130 11.44 1.83 2.79
N GLN A 131 11.49 0.79 1.98
CA GLN A 131 11.09 0.84 0.58
C GLN A 131 9.69 0.23 0.38
N LEU A 132 9.11 0.45 -0.79
CA LEU A 132 7.87 -0.20 -1.23
C LEU A 132 8.15 -0.96 -2.52
N VAL A 133 7.57 -2.15 -2.63
CA VAL A 133 7.64 -2.99 -3.84
C VAL A 133 6.31 -3.70 -4.05
N GLU A 134 5.94 -3.98 -5.30
CA GLU A 134 4.76 -4.79 -5.59
C GLU A 134 4.87 -6.16 -4.90
N TYR A 135 3.83 -6.55 -4.17
CA TYR A 135 3.83 -7.83 -3.48
C TYR A 135 3.48 -8.97 -4.45
N ASN A 136 4.41 -9.90 -4.63
CA ASN A 136 4.15 -11.13 -5.37
C ASN A 136 3.97 -12.30 -4.39
N PRO A 137 2.75 -12.82 -4.18
CA PRO A 137 2.51 -13.90 -3.23
C PRO A 137 3.15 -15.22 -3.64
N ASP A 138 3.51 -15.41 -4.91
CA ASP A 138 4.05 -16.67 -5.44
C ASP A 138 5.57 -16.73 -5.41
N LYS A 139 6.22 -15.61 -5.07
CA LYS A 139 7.66 -15.51 -4.90
C LYS A 139 8.02 -15.34 -3.43
N LEU A 140 8.86 -16.24 -2.93
CA LEU A 140 9.51 -16.01 -1.64
C LEU A 140 10.56 -14.90 -1.81
N ASP A 141 10.24 -13.70 -1.33
CA ASP A 141 11.14 -12.55 -1.28
C ASP A 141 11.39 -12.20 0.19
N GLU A 142 12.54 -12.60 0.73
CA GLU A 142 12.89 -12.30 2.13
C GLU A 142 13.02 -10.80 2.41
N SER A 143 13.27 -9.98 1.38
CA SER A 143 13.43 -8.53 1.57
C SER A 143 12.12 -7.81 1.93
N VAL A 144 10.97 -8.47 1.84
CA VAL A 144 9.68 -7.95 2.32
C VAL A 144 9.18 -8.64 3.59
N LEU A 145 9.97 -9.56 4.14
CA LEU A 145 9.61 -10.34 5.32
C LEU A 145 10.16 -9.69 6.59
N TRP A 146 9.27 -9.52 7.55
CA TRP A 146 9.51 -8.93 8.86
C TRP A 146 9.12 -9.92 9.95
N THR A 147 9.62 -9.71 11.16
CA THR A 147 9.21 -10.46 12.35
C THR A 147 8.78 -9.51 13.45
N GLN A 148 7.89 -9.99 14.33
CA GLN A 148 7.61 -9.32 15.60
C GLN A 148 8.43 -10.00 16.68
N SER A 149 9.15 -9.24 17.50
CA SER A 149 9.81 -9.76 18.70
C SER A 149 8.80 -10.31 19.71
N LYS A 150 9.28 -10.82 20.84
CA LYS A 150 8.43 -10.92 22.05
C LYS A 150 7.71 -9.61 22.34
N ASP A 151 6.60 -9.72 23.06
CA ASP A 151 5.88 -8.57 23.61
C ASP A 151 6.82 -7.76 24.52
N LEU A 152 6.87 -6.45 24.29
CA LEU A 152 7.67 -5.47 25.04
C LEU A 152 6.82 -4.65 26.02
N GLY A 153 5.54 -5.02 26.18
CA GLY A 153 4.54 -4.41 27.04
C GLY A 153 3.38 -3.82 26.25
N ASP A 154 2.16 -4.11 26.71
CA ASP A 154 0.87 -3.65 26.15
C ASP A 154 0.59 -4.17 24.73
N GLY A 155 1.12 -5.35 24.36
CA GLY A 155 0.96 -5.92 23.03
C GLY A 155 1.77 -5.20 21.95
N PHE A 156 2.83 -4.47 22.33
CA PHE A 156 3.73 -3.82 21.38
C PHE A 156 5.02 -4.60 21.21
N HIS A 157 5.50 -4.67 19.97
CA HIS A 157 6.64 -5.47 19.56
C HIS A 157 7.64 -4.61 18.79
N ALA A 158 8.91 -5.00 18.77
CA ALA A 158 9.82 -4.53 17.73
C ALA A 158 9.48 -5.25 16.42
N VAL A 159 9.43 -4.53 15.30
CA VAL A 159 9.25 -5.12 13.97
C VAL A 159 10.60 -5.14 13.28
N ARG A 160 11.17 -6.32 13.07
CA ARG A 160 12.56 -6.50 12.67
C ARG A 160 12.66 -7.11 11.28
N MET A 161 13.77 -6.86 10.60
CA MET A 161 14.05 -7.61 9.36
C MET A 161 14.19 -9.09 9.69
N VAL A 162 13.60 -9.96 8.89
CA VAL A 162 13.69 -11.41 9.13
C VAL A 162 15.13 -11.94 9.06
N ASN A 163 15.95 -11.35 8.18
CA ASN A 163 17.33 -11.77 7.91
C ASN A 163 18.38 -10.99 8.72
N ASN A 164 17.98 -9.95 9.47
CA ASN A 164 18.89 -9.14 10.27
C ASN A 164 18.14 -8.44 11.42
N ILE A 165 18.05 -9.13 12.56
CA ILE A 165 17.31 -8.63 13.73
C ILE A 165 17.96 -7.42 14.44
N LYS A 166 19.17 -7.01 14.02
CA LYS A 166 19.84 -5.82 14.57
C LYS A 166 19.19 -4.52 14.09
N LEU A 167 18.38 -4.60 13.03
CA LEU A 167 17.66 -3.49 12.46
C LEU A 167 16.15 -3.71 12.53
N ASN A 168 15.43 -2.63 12.83
CA ASN A 168 13.99 -2.65 13.08
C ASN A 168 13.31 -1.40 12.52
N VAL A 169 11.99 -1.47 12.40
CA VAL A 169 11.13 -0.38 11.92
C VAL A 169 11.11 0.74 12.95
N ASP A 170 11.44 1.94 12.51
CA ASP A 170 11.57 3.13 13.34
C ASP A 170 10.71 4.26 12.76
N ALA A 171 9.86 4.88 13.58
CA ALA A 171 9.26 6.16 13.25
C ALA A 171 10.32 7.25 13.46
N TRP A 172 10.93 7.70 12.36
CA TRP A 172 12.15 8.52 12.36
C TRP A 172 11.95 9.85 13.07
N ASN A 173 12.82 10.14 14.05
CA ASN A 173 12.70 11.30 14.94
C ASN A 173 11.31 11.41 15.61
N GLY A 174 10.62 10.27 15.76
CA GLY A 174 9.30 10.16 16.36
C GLY A 174 9.33 10.03 17.88
N ASP A 175 10.50 10.01 18.48
CA ASP A 175 10.69 10.06 19.93
C ASP A 175 10.55 11.50 20.46
N LYS A 176 10.40 11.63 21.78
CA LYS A 176 10.11 12.91 22.44
C LYS A 176 11.27 13.91 22.33
N ASP A 177 12.50 13.45 22.21
CA ASP A 177 13.68 14.31 22.17
C ASP A 177 13.83 15.00 20.80
N HIS A 178 13.19 14.46 19.76
CA HIS A 178 13.23 14.99 18.39
C HIS A 178 11.87 15.52 17.88
N GLY A 179 10.95 15.82 18.80
CA GLY A 179 9.67 16.47 18.51
C GLY A 179 8.48 15.52 18.35
N GLY A 180 8.69 14.21 18.51
CA GLY A 180 7.63 13.20 18.50
C GLY A 180 7.08 12.88 17.11
N VAL A 181 6.17 11.91 17.08
CA VAL A 181 5.40 11.57 15.88
C VAL A 181 4.49 12.75 15.48
N ARG A 182 4.50 13.07 14.19
CA ARG A 182 3.70 14.11 13.54
C ARG A 182 3.28 13.65 12.15
N ASP A 183 2.41 14.43 11.51
CA ASP A 183 1.91 14.05 10.19
C ASP A 183 3.07 14.01 9.18
N GLY A 184 3.17 12.91 8.43
CA GLY A 184 4.27 12.66 7.52
C GLY A 184 5.57 12.16 8.17
N THR A 185 5.57 11.80 9.47
CA THR A 185 6.73 11.13 10.09
C THR A 185 7.08 9.88 9.28
N LYS A 186 8.28 9.85 8.70
CA LYS A 186 8.74 8.79 7.81
C LYS A 186 9.17 7.55 8.59
N ILE A 187 9.09 6.41 7.92
CA ILE A 187 9.50 5.13 8.50
C ILE A 187 10.87 4.73 7.99
N TYR A 188 11.77 4.50 8.93
CA TYR A 188 13.16 4.19 8.69
C TYR A 188 13.50 2.80 9.23
N LEU A 189 14.63 2.29 8.75
CA LEU A 189 15.29 1.15 9.32
C LEU A 189 16.36 1.65 10.29
N PHE A 190 16.35 1.21 11.54
CA PHE A 190 17.32 1.70 12.53
C PHE A 190 17.70 0.63 13.57
N LYS A 191 18.78 0.89 14.30
CA LYS A 191 19.21 0.05 15.43
C LYS A 191 18.22 0.15 16.58
N TRP A 192 18.11 -0.90 17.39
CA TRP A 192 17.24 -0.92 18.56
C TRP A 192 17.70 0.08 19.63
N THR A 193 16.86 1.08 19.93
CA THR A 193 17.06 2.10 20.99
C THR A 193 16.07 1.95 22.14
N LYS A 194 15.12 1.01 22.05
CA LYS A 194 14.05 0.75 23.05
C LYS A 194 13.00 1.85 23.15
N GLY A 195 13.05 2.86 22.28
CA GLY A 195 12.11 3.97 22.23
C GLY A 195 10.70 3.54 21.80
N ASP A 196 9.69 4.31 22.22
CA ASP A 196 8.29 4.04 21.87
C ASP A 196 8.00 4.23 20.37
N ASN A 197 8.87 4.96 19.65
CA ASN A 197 8.83 5.15 18.21
C ASN A 197 9.26 3.87 17.42
N GLN A 198 9.79 2.86 18.11
CA GLN A 198 10.21 1.56 17.56
C GLN A 198 9.31 0.40 17.99
N ARG A 199 8.26 0.70 18.76
CA ARG A 199 7.33 -0.28 19.31
C ARG A 199 6.04 -0.21 18.54
N TRP A 200 5.64 -1.31 17.92
CA TRP A 200 4.54 -1.38 16.97
C TRP A 200 3.52 -2.41 17.38
N THR A 201 2.27 -2.16 17.02
CA THR A 201 1.19 -3.13 17.19
C THR A 201 0.15 -2.97 16.09
N THR A 202 -0.82 -3.89 16.10
CA THR A 202 -1.93 -3.92 15.16
C THR A 202 -3.26 -3.87 15.86
N ALA A 203 -4.25 -3.23 15.24
CA ALA A 203 -5.64 -3.30 15.67
C ALA A 203 -6.53 -3.64 14.47
N PRO A 204 -7.69 -4.30 14.65
CA PRO A 204 -8.63 -4.50 13.56
C PRO A 204 -9.06 -3.16 12.94
N PHE A 205 -9.02 -3.05 11.61
CA PHE A 205 -9.55 -1.89 10.89
C PHE A 205 -10.92 -2.28 10.34
N CYS A 206 -11.95 -2.23 11.20
CA CYS A 206 -13.33 -2.45 10.79
C CYS A 206 -13.99 -1.10 10.45
N ILE A 207 -14.57 -1.01 9.25
CA ILE A 207 -15.33 0.18 8.78
C ILE A 207 -16.52 0.47 9.72
N PHE A 208 -17.02 -0.54 10.42
CA PHE A 208 -18.15 -0.42 11.37
C PHE A 208 -17.78 0.19 12.73
N MET A 209 -16.50 0.28 13.11
CA MET A 209 -16.12 0.90 14.39
C MET A 209 -16.01 2.42 14.32
N ALA A 210 -16.14 3.03 13.14
CA ALA A 210 -15.99 4.47 12.93
C ALA A 210 -17.12 5.34 13.54
N ARG A 211 -18.07 4.77 14.28
CA ARG A 211 -19.15 5.52 14.95
C ARG A 211 -19.19 5.44 16.48
N SER A 212 -18.29 4.72 17.14
CA SER A 212 -18.31 4.64 18.61
C SER A 212 -16.92 4.74 19.23
N TYR A 213 -16.39 5.95 19.30
CA TYR A 213 -15.54 6.32 20.43
C TYR A 213 -16.46 6.72 21.58
N TYR A 214 -17.08 5.74 22.24
CA TYR A 214 -17.70 5.76 23.58
C TYR A 214 -18.52 4.48 23.67
N VAL A 215 -17.92 3.41 24.18
CA VAL A 215 -18.48 2.37 25.07
C VAL A 215 -17.44 1.24 25.11
N SER A 216 -17.14 0.81 26.33
CA SER A 216 -16.16 -0.19 26.74
C SER A 216 -16.02 -1.41 25.83
N LEU A 217 -14.80 -1.97 25.84
CA LEU A 217 -14.47 -3.31 25.35
C LEU A 217 -15.63 -4.29 25.63
N HIS A 218 -16.30 -4.76 24.59
CA HIS A 218 -16.84 -6.10 24.52
C HIS A 218 -16.55 -6.67 23.14
N VAL A 219 -15.97 -7.86 23.19
CA VAL A 219 -15.56 -8.74 22.11
C VAL A 219 -16.64 -8.83 21.02
N CYS A 220 -16.30 -8.56 19.77
CA CYS A 220 -17.12 -8.96 18.63
C CYS A 220 -16.40 -10.11 17.92
N TRP A 221 -16.70 -11.32 18.38
CA TRP A 221 -16.38 -12.56 17.68
C TRP A 221 -17.45 -12.73 16.60
N CYS A 222 -17.17 -12.31 15.36
CA CYS A 222 -18.00 -12.72 14.23
C CYS A 222 -17.49 -14.07 13.73
N GLY A 223 -18.21 -15.12 14.12
CA GLY A 223 -18.04 -16.46 13.60
C GLY A 223 -18.44 -16.54 12.13
N CYS A 224 -17.50 -16.91 11.29
CA CYS A 224 -17.81 -17.53 10.01
C CYS A 224 -17.93 -19.05 10.25
N PHE A 225 -19.15 -19.57 10.38
CA PHE A 225 -19.41 -20.98 10.08
C PHE A 225 -20.53 -21.06 9.06
N VAL A 226 -20.16 -21.63 7.91
CA VAL A 226 -21.02 -21.88 6.76
C VAL A 226 -21.81 -23.17 7.03
N HIS A 227 -23.01 -23.23 6.47
CA HIS A 227 -24.05 -24.23 6.72
C HIS A 227 -23.59 -25.68 6.54
N GLY A 228 -24.04 -26.54 7.45
CA GLY A 228 -24.21 -27.97 7.22
C GLY A 228 -25.63 -28.34 7.66
N HIS A 229 -26.51 -28.55 6.68
CA HIS A 229 -27.77 -29.26 6.84
C HIS A 229 -27.49 -30.64 7.44
N ASP A 230 -28.23 -31.05 8.46
CA ASP A 230 -28.69 -32.43 8.59
C ASP A 230 -29.94 -32.46 9.49
N ASP A 231 -31.00 -33.01 8.91
CA ASP A 231 -32.34 -33.14 9.47
C ASP A 231 -32.35 -34.11 10.65
N ALA A 232 -32.82 -33.66 11.82
CA ALA A 232 -33.18 -34.55 12.92
C ALA A 232 -34.69 -34.84 12.86
N ASN A 233 -35.02 -36.00 12.29
CA ASN A 233 -36.34 -36.61 12.36
C ASN A 233 -36.60 -37.15 13.78
N MET A 234 -37.59 -36.53 14.43
CA MET A 234 -38.68 -37.10 15.22
C MET A 234 -38.74 -38.63 15.46
N TYR A 235 -38.90 -38.99 16.75
CA TYR A 235 -39.80 -40.01 17.34
C TYR A 235 -39.18 -41.11 18.24
N VAL A 236 -39.79 -41.15 19.45
CA VAL A 236 -39.85 -42.12 20.58
C VAL A 236 -38.65 -42.19 21.51
#